data_AF-I0FEI8-F1
#
_entry.id   AF-I0FEI8-F1
#
_cell.length_a   1.000
_cell.length_b   1.000
_cell.length_c   1.000
_cell.angle_alpha   90.00
_cell.angle_beta   90.00
_cell.angle_gamma   90.00
#
_symmetry.space_group_name_H-M   'P 1'
#
loop_
_entity.id
_entity.type
_entity.pdbx_description
1 polymer ?
#
loop_
_entity_poly.entity_id
_entity_poly.type
_entity_poly.pdbx_seq_one_letter_code
_entity_poly.pdbx_strand_id
1 'polypeptide(L)'
;MKTLVESKLDKIIGGAKEASEAISDANDLIGNVAAQNNGGVAGDGVEKVVKGIKSIVEVVLKGKGDPEAGDSNKAEDLSARAANNADGAGKLFVTGSAAGDDKKAAADAAKAVGAVTGSDILQAIVKDAGDAAKLAANNAANNNNIANTKDGTIAGGIALRAMAKNGKFANGSSGGNDVSTAVKGTALSAVTKALDTLTIAIRTTIDTGLKTVKKAVKINPNDTLLTTEAKNQ
;
A
#
# COMPACT_ATOMS: atom_id res chain seq x y z
N MET A 1 -17.44 -21.41 -13.38
CA MET A 1 -16.50 -20.82 -14.34
C MET A 1 -16.77 -19.33 -14.54
N LYS A 2 -18.02 -18.93 -14.84
CA LYS A 2 -18.45 -17.52 -14.93
C LYS A 2 -17.99 -16.65 -13.75
N THR A 3 -18.15 -17.13 -12.51
CA THR A 3 -17.69 -16.44 -11.29
C THR A 3 -16.17 -16.27 -11.20
N LEU A 4 -15.35 -17.16 -11.77
CA LEU A 4 -13.89 -17.00 -11.72
C LEU A 4 -13.41 -15.91 -12.67
N VAL A 5 -13.89 -15.95 -13.90
CA VAL A 5 -13.49 -15.00 -14.95
C VAL A 5 -14.12 -13.64 -14.66
N GLU A 6 -15.46 -13.56 -14.68
CA GLU A 6 -16.17 -12.28 -14.68
C GLU A 6 -16.16 -11.56 -13.33
N SER A 7 -16.10 -12.29 -12.20
CA SER A 7 -16.18 -11.66 -10.88
C SER A 7 -14.84 -11.47 -10.16
N LYS A 8 -13.78 -12.14 -10.62
CA LYS A 8 -12.45 -12.11 -9.97
C LYS A 8 -11.37 -11.64 -10.92
N LEU A 9 -11.11 -12.38 -12.00
CA LEU A 9 -10.03 -12.03 -12.93
C LEU A 9 -10.27 -10.65 -13.56
N ASP A 10 -11.50 -10.36 -13.99
CA ASP A 10 -11.82 -9.05 -14.58
C ASP A 10 -11.62 -7.90 -13.59
N LYS A 11 -11.98 -8.09 -12.31
CA LYS A 11 -11.72 -7.09 -11.25
C LYS A 11 -10.24 -6.93 -10.94
N ILE A 12 -9.47 -8.03 -10.94
CA ILE A 12 -8.02 -7.99 -10.76
C ILE A 12 -7.35 -7.22 -11.91
N ILE A 13 -7.70 -7.55 -13.15
CA ILE A 13 -7.15 -6.92 -14.36
C ILE A 13 -7.56 -5.44 -14.41
N GLY A 14 -8.84 -5.14 -14.20
CA GLY A 14 -9.35 -3.77 -14.20
C GLY A 14 -8.71 -2.90 -13.12
N GLY A 15 -8.62 -3.41 -11.89
CA GLY A 15 -7.97 -2.71 -10.79
C GLY A 15 -6.48 -2.49 -11.03
N ALA A 16 -5.77 -3.48 -11.56
CA ALA A 16 -4.35 -3.36 -11.91
C ALA A 16 -4.14 -2.32 -13.02
N LYS A 17 -5.00 -2.31 -14.04
CA LYS A 17 -4.99 -1.32 -15.11
C LYS A 17 -5.21 0.09 -14.55
N GLU A 18 -6.26 0.30 -13.76
CA GLU A 18 -6.56 1.61 -13.16
C GLU A 18 -5.43 2.13 -12.27
N ALA A 19 -4.81 1.27 -11.46
CA ALA A 19 -3.64 1.64 -10.66
C ALA A 19 -2.42 1.97 -11.54
N SER A 20 -2.17 1.18 -12.59
CA SER A 20 -1.04 1.39 -13.51
C SER A 20 -1.18 2.68 -14.33
N GLU A 21 -2.39 3.03 -14.77
CA GLU A 21 -2.66 4.29 -15.48
C GLU A 21 -2.50 5.51 -14.58
N ALA A 22 -2.76 5.37 -13.27
CA ALA A 22 -2.56 6.44 -12.30
C ALA A 22 -1.09 6.83 -12.13
N ILE A 23 -0.19 5.84 -12.18
CA ILE A 23 1.27 6.04 -12.07
C ILE A 23 1.93 6.31 -13.43
N SER A 24 1.34 5.81 -14.52
CA SER A 24 1.75 6.05 -15.91
C SER A 24 3.26 5.83 -16.12
N ASP A 25 3.98 6.89 -16.48
CA ASP A 25 5.39 6.97 -16.84
C ASP A 25 6.25 7.48 -15.68
N ALA A 26 5.77 7.36 -14.43
CA ALA A 26 6.53 7.74 -13.25
C ALA A 26 7.93 7.12 -13.26
N ASN A 27 8.95 7.98 -13.16
CA ASN A 27 10.37 7.62 -13.17
C ASN A 27 11.09 7.99 -11.88
N ASP A 28 10.38 8.61 -10.93
CA ASP A 28 10.87 8.92 -9.59
C ASP A 28 11.17 7.63 -8.80
N LEU A 29 12.08 7.73 -7.84
CA LEU A 29 12.40 6.62 -6.94
C LEU A 29 11.19 6.26 -6.06
N ILE A 30 10.98 4.97 -5.79
CA ILE A 30 10.14 4.55 -4.66
C ILE A 30 10.76 5.06 -3.37
N GLY A 31 9.95 5.72 -2.55
CA GLY A 31 10.45 6.38 -1.33
C GLY A 31 11.26 7.63 -1.62
N ASN A 32 10.91 8.38 -2.67
CA ASN A 32 11.57 9.64 -3.01
C ASN A 32 11.49 10.61 -1.82
N VAL A 33 12.61 11.26 -1.52
CA VAL A 33 12.70 12.23 -0.43
C VAL A 33 13.15 13.56 -1.02
N ALA A 34 12.55 14.64 -0.56
CA ALA A 34 12.91 15.97 -0.99
C ALA A 34 14.39 16.27 -0.69
N ALA A 35 14.94 17.29 -1.36
CA ALA A 35 16.24 17.81 -0.98
C ALA A 35 16.24 18.24 0.49
N GLN A 36 17.42 18.31 1.12
CA GLN A 36 17.54 18.81 2.49
C GLN A 36 16.91 20.21 2.61
N ASN A 37 16.24 20.47 3.73
CA ASN A 37 15.37 21.62 3.99
C ASN A 37 14.10 21.74 3.16
N ASN A 38 13.78 20.76 2.31
CA ASN A 38 12.57 20.82 1.51
C ASN A 38 11.50 19.87 2.05
N GLY A 39 10.25 20.22 1.78
CA GLY A 39 9.10 19.39 2.13
C GLY A 39 8.73 18.38 1.07
N GLY A 40 7.83 17.50 1.45
CA GLY A 40 7.28 16.46 0.60
C GLY A 40 6.26 17.00 -0.41
N VAL A 41 5.86 16.11 -1.31
CA VAL A 41 4.87 16.35 -2.37
C VAL A 41 3.90 15.18 -2.36
N ALA A 42 2.59 15.46 -2.34
CA ALA A 42 1.54 14.42 -2.37
C ALA A 42 1.68 13.43 -3.51
N GLY A 43 2.10 13.94 -4.65
CA GLY A 43 2.07 13.18 -5.88
C GLY A 43 0.68 13.11 -6.46
N ASP A 44 0.64 12.80 -7.74
CA ASP A 44 -0.57 12.71 -8.55
C ASP A 44 -1.14 11.30 -8.49
N GLY A 45 -2.46 11.19 -8.66
CA GLY A 45 -3.13 9.91 -8.89
C GLY A 45 -3.38 9.05 -7.64
N VAL A 46 -3.13 9.54 -6.42
CA VAL A 46 -3.37 8.81 -5.15
C VAL A 46 -4.75 8.15 -5.13
N GLU A 47 -5.81 8.89 -5.47
CA GLU A 47 -7.20 8.39 -5.46
C GLU A 47 -7.42 7.24 -6.47
N LYS A 48 -6.83 7.33 -7.66
CA LYS A 48 -6.92 6.28 -8.69
C LYS A 48 -6.12 5.04 -8.30
N VAL A 49 -4.94 5.22 -7.70
CA VAL A 49 -4.16 4.10 -7.12
C VAL A 49 -4.99 3.38 -6.06
N VAL A 50 -5.58 4.13 -5.11
CA VAL A 50 -6.47 3.57 -4.07
C VAL A 50 -7.61 2.79 -4.70
N LYS A 51 -8.31 3.36 -5.68
CA LYS A 51 -9.45 2.71 -6.35
C LYS A 51 -9.06 1.44 -7.12
N GLY A 52 -7.93 1.48 -7.82
CA GLY A 52 -7.38 0.31 -8.52
C GLY A 52 -7.03 -0.81 -7.53
N ILE A 53 -6.30 -0.50 -6.46
CA ILE A 53 -5.96 -1.46 -5.40
C ILE A 53 -7.23 -2.00 -4.71
N LYS A 54 -8.21 -1.14 -4.42
CA LYS A 54 -9.49 -1.53 -3.81
C LYS A 54 -10.21 -2.60 -4.61
N SER A 55 -10.29 -2.42 -5.93
CA SER A 55 -10.94 -3.39 -6.83
C SER A 55 -10.31 -4.78 -6.74
N ILE A 56 -8.98 -4.86 -6.55
CA ILE A 56 -8.24 -6.11 -6.38
C ILE A 56 -8.45 -6.67 -4.97
N VAL A 57 -8.23 -5.86 -3.93
CA VAL A 57 -8.31 -6.26 -2.51
C VAL A 57 -9.70 -6.80 -2.18
N GLU A 58 -10.75 -6.18 -2.71
CA GLU A 58 -12.14 -6.64 -2.57
C GLU A 58 -12.35 -8.08 -3.06
N VAL A 59 -11.54 -8.63 -3.96
CA VAL A 59 -11.74 -10.01 -4.44
C VAL A 59 -10.71 -11.00 -3.90
N VAL A 60 -9.53 -10.53 -3.48
CA VAL A 60 -8.42 -11.41 -3.06
C VAL A 60 -8.15 -11.41 -1.55
N LEU A 61 -8.61 -10.41 -0.80
CA LEU A 61 -8.30 -10.23 0.64
C LEU A 61 -9.52 -9.92 1.52
N LYS A 62 -10.75 -10.26 1.11
CA LYS A 62 -11.93 -10.09 1.97
C LYS A 62 -11.72 -10.73 3.35
N GLY A 63 -11.93 -9.94 4.40
CA GLY A 63 -11.82 -10.39 5.80
C GLY A 63 -10.40 -10.71 6.26
N LYS A 64 -9.36 -10.21 5.57
CA LYS A 64 -7.95 -10.40 5.95
C LYS A 64 -7.27 -9.06 6.19
N GLY A 65 -6.50 -8.99 7.28
CA GLY A 65 -5.85 -7.76 7.73
C GLY A 65 -6.82 -6.83 8.44
N ASP A 66 -6.25 -5.84 9.12
CA ASP A 66 -6.97 -4.82 9.89
C ASP A 66 -6.48 -3.42 9.48
N PRO A 67 -7.34 -2.54 8.96
CA PRO A 67 -6.94 -1.18 8.58
C PRO A 67 -6.49 -0.33 9.78
N GLU A 68 -6.82 -0.74 11.01
CA GLU A 68 -6.46 -0.09 12.26
C GLU A 68 -5.39 -0.87 13.06
N ALA A 69 -4.69 -1.79 12.38
CA ALA A 69 -3.62 -2.60 12.99
C ALA A 69 -2.53 -1.74 13.67
N GLY A 70 -1.98 -2.30 14.74
CA GLY A 70 -0.97 -1.67 15.57
C GLY A 70 -1.55 -0.69 16.59
N ASP A 71 -0.70 0.18 17.11
CA ASP A 71 -1.12 1.17 18.10
C ASP A 71 -0.95 2.59 17.56
N SER A 72 -1.37 3.57 18.36
CA SER A 72 -1.26 5.00 18.03
C SER A 72 -0.01 5.63 18.61
N ASN A 73 0.87 4.84 19.22
CA ASN A 73 2.02 5.35 19.97
C ASN A 73 3.17 5.65 19.04
N LYS A 74 3.80 6.81 19.24
CA LYS A 74 4.98 7.24 18.49
C LYS A 74 6.25 6.62 19.06
N ALA A 75 7.22 6.35 18.18
CA ALA A 75 8.46 5.70 18.57
C ALA A 75 9.33 6.49 19.56
N GLU A 76 9.16 7.82 19.65
CA GLU A 76 10.00 8.68 20.51
C GLU A 76 9.80 8.42 22.00
N ASP A 77 8.55 8.41 22.45
CA ASP A 77 8.19 8.43 23.87
C ASP A 77 7.00 7.50 24.21
N LEU A 78 6.52 6.74 23.23
CA LEU A 78 5.36 5.85 23.34
C LEU A 78 4.03 6.57 23.67
N SER A 79 3.97 7.89 23.57
CA SER A 79 2.71 8.63 23.64
C SER A 79 1.96 8.57 22.31
N ALA A 80 0.65 8.86 22.33
CA ALA A 80 -0.14 8.85 21.12
C ALA A 80 0.28 9.97 20.15
N ARG A 81 0.28 9.68 18.85
CA ARG A 81 0.51 10.67 17.78
C ARG A 81 -0.50 11.82 17.89
N ALA A 82 -0.01 13.04 18.06
CA ALA A 82 -0.84 14.22 18.14
C ALA A 82 -1.12 14.86 16.76
N ALA A 83 -2.25 15.54 16.61
CA ALA A 83 -2.54 16.31 15.39
C ALA A 83 -1.63 17.56 15.22
N ASN A 84 -1.03 18.04 16.31
CA ASN A 84 -0.34 19.33 16.33
C ASN A 84 1.01 19.23 15.61
N ASN A 85 1.26 20.14 14.66
CA ASN A 85 2.53 20.29 13.93
C ASN A 85 3.08 18.99 13.31
N ALA A 86 2.17 18.14 12.81
CA ALA A 86 2.54 16.92 12.12
C ALA A 86 3.40 15.94 12.96
N ASP A 87 3.09 15.71 14.23
CA ASP A 87 3.81 14.78 15.13
C ASP A 87 4.22 13.40 14.52
N GLY A 88 5.28 12.81 15.06
CA GLY A 88 5.80 11.51 14.61
C GLY A 88 6.02 11.42 13.09
N ALA A 89 5.63 10.29 12.50
CA ALA A 89 5.76 10.04 11.06
C ALA A 89 4.97 11.03 10.18
N GLY A 90 4.02 11.77 10.75
CA GLY A 90 3.24 12.77 10.03
C GLY A 90 4.09 13.88 9.42
N LYS A 91 5.24 14.21 10.04
CA LYS A 91 6.19 15.21 9.53
C LYS A 91 6.73 14.87 8.16
N LEU A 92 6.76 13.59 7.79
CA LEU A 92 7.25 13.18 6.47
C LEU A 92 6.29 13.55 5.33
N PHE A 93 5.06 13.95 5.65
CA PHE A 93 4.01 14.25 4.67
C PHE A 93 3.74 15.74 4.48
N VAL A 94 4.41 16.61 5.24
CA VAL A 94 4.21 18.06 5.14
C VAL A 94 4.91 18.67 3.91
N THR A 95 4.45 19.84 3.48
CA THR A 95 5.08 20.60 2.38
C THR A 95 6.23 21.50 2.84
N GLY A 96 6.41 21.67 4.15
CA GLY A 96 7.63 22.22 4.76
C GLY A 96 8.66 21.13 5.05
N SER A 97 9.87 21.49 5.48
CA SER A 97 10.84 20.49 5.96
C SER A 97 10.35 19.82 7.25
N ALA A 98 10.81 18.59 7.49
CA ALA A 98 10.59 17.85 8.74
C ALA A 98 11.49 18.35 9.89
N ALA A 99 11.85 19.64 9.89
CA ALA A 99 12.81 20.27 10.80
C ALA A 99 12.55 19.95 12.28
N GLY A 100 13.62 19.75 13.03
CA GLY A 100 13.61 19.61 14.50
C GLY A 100 13.28 18.21 15.03
N ASP A 101 12.51 17.40 14.30
CA ASP A 101 12.16 16.01 14.70
C ASP A 101 12.28 14.99 13.55
N ASP A 102 13.09 15.31 12.54
CA ASP A 102 13.33 14.48 11.36
C ASP A 102 13.65 13.01 11.69
N LYS A 103 14.63 12.77 12.56
CA LYS A 103 15.01 11.42 13.01
C LYS A 103 13.87 10.68 13.69
N LYS A 104 13.11 11.38 14.53
CA LYS A 104 11.99 10.81 15.29
C LYS A 104 10.86 10.44 14.34
N ALA A 105 10.57 11.29 13.35
CA ALA A 105 9.60 11.02 12.30
C ALA A 105 9.99 9.80 11.45
N ALA A 106 11.26 9.70 11.07
CA ALA A 106 11.78 8.55 10.33
C ALA A 106 11.74 7.25 11.16
N ALA A 107 12.12 7.31 12.44
CA ALA A 107 12.05 6.17 13.36
C ALA A 107 10.60 5.70 13.59
N ASP A 108 9.68 6.66 13.74
CA ASP A 108 8.26 6.37 13.93
C ASP A 108 7.58 5.80 12.68
N ALA A 109 8.00 6.27 11.49
CA ALA A 109 7.60 5.66 10.22
C ALA A 109 8.09 4.21 10.12
N ALA A 110 9.36 3.96 10.48
CA ALA A 110 9.93 2.62 10.48
C ALA A 110 9.20 1.69 11.48
N LYS A 111 8.88 2.20 12.68
CA LYS A 111 8.06 1.48 13.67
C LYS A 111 6.69 1.13 13.12
N ALA A 112 5.98 2.08 12.52
CA ALA A 112 4.65 1.84 11.97
C ALA A 112 4.66 0.73 10.91
N VAL A 113 5.58 0.82 9.96
CA VAL A 113 5.73 -0.20 8.90
C VAL A 113 6.17 -1.54 9.49
N GLY A 114 7.04 -1.54 10.51
CA GLY A 114 7.50 -2.73 11.20
C GLY A 114 6.40 -3.48 11.96
N ALA A 115 5.46 -2.74 12.56
CA ALA A 115 4.40 -3.28 13.41
C ALA A 115 3.25 -3.97 12.66
N VAL A 116 3.17 -3.80 11.33
CA VAL A 116 2.02 -4.27 10.54
C VAL A 116 2.40 -5.23 9.41
N THR A 117 1.40 -5.99 8.95
CA THR A 117 1.50 -6.89 7.80
C THR A 117 1.12 -6.19 6.49
N GLY A 118 1.45 -6.81 5.35
CA GLY A 118 1.01 -6.27 4.06
C GLY A 118 -0.51 -6.31 3.86
N SER A 119 -1.24 -7.21 4.52
CA SER A 119 -2.71 -7.20 4.48
C SER A 119 -3.26 -5.99 5.22
N ASP A 120 -2.70 -5.64 6.37
CA ASP A 120 -3.11 -4.45 7.14
C ASP A 120 -2.86 -3.17 6.35
N ILE A 121 -1.69 -3.06 5.71
CA ILE A 121 -1.34 -1.94 4.82
C ILE A 121 -2.37 -1.84 3.69
N LEU A 122 -2.67 -2.94 3.00
CA LEU A 122 -3.65 -2.95 1.91
C LEU A 122 -5.04 -2.58 2.39
N GLN A 123 -5.49 -3.06 3.56
CA GLN A 123 -6.78 -2.67 4.13
C GLN A 123 -6.84 -1.18 4.50
N ALA A 124 -5.77 -0.66 5.09
CA ALA A 124 -5.67 0.76 5.41
C ALA A 124 -5.74 1.63 4.15
N ILE A 125 -5.08 1.21 3.06
CA ILE A 125 -5.12 1.88 1.75
C ILE A 125 -6.54 1.96 1.18
N VAL A 126 -7.30 0.86 1.26
CA VAL A 126 -8.61 0.75 0.57
C VAL A 126 -9.80 1.13 1.46
N LYS A 127 -9.55 1.53 2.71
CA LYS A 127 -10.58 2.03 3.63
C LYS A 127 -11.26 3.25 3.00
N ASP A 128 -12.59 3.22 2.93
CA ASP A 128 -13.37 4.33 2.39
C ASP A 128 -13.19 5.60 3.22
N ALA A 129 -12.89 6.71 2.53
CA ALA A 129 -12.47 7.96 3.17
C ALA A 129 -11.35 7.77 4.21
N GLY A 130 -10.49 6.76 3.97
CA GLY A 130 -9.46 6.31 4.90
C GLY A 130 -8.37 7.36 5.11
N ASP A 131 -7.91 7.44 6.35
CA ASP A 131 -6.89 8.42 6.74
C ASP A 131 -5.54 8.16 6.07
N ALA A 132 -5.27 6.94 5.60
CA ALA A 132 -4.07 6.61 4.82
C ALA A 132 -4.02 7.39 3.50
N ALA A 133 -5.15 7.46 2.78
CA ALA A 133 -5.25 8.22 1.54
C ALA A 133 -5.16 9.74 1.81
N LYS A 134 -5.83 10.23 2.86
CA LYS A 134 -5.74 11.65 3.28
C LYS A 134 -4.32 12.04 3.70
N LEU A 135 -3.61 11.13 4.36
CA LEU A 135 -2.23 11.28 4.77
C LEU A 135 -1.31 11.37 3.54
N ALA A 136 -1.43 10.41 2.62
CA ALA A 136 -0.68 10.40 1.38
C ALA A 136 -1.00 11.59 0.46
N ALA A 137 -2.21 12.11 0.49
CA ALA A 137 -2.62 13.28 -0.28
C ALA A 137 -2.36 14.62 0.42
N ASN A 138 -1.73 14.63 1.61
CA ASN A 138 -1.48 15.88 2.33
C ASN A 138 -0.59 16.81 1.49
N ASN A 139 -1.08 18.04 1.30
CA ASN A 139 -0.39 19.10 0.58
C ASN A 139 -0.38 20.41 1.39
N ALA A 140 -0.43 20.28 2.72
CA ALA A 140 -0.42 21.41 3.65
C ALA A 140 0.94 21.49 4.36
N ALA A 141 1.27 22.69 4.86
CA ALA A 141 2.49 22.91 5.63
C ALA A 141 2.52 22.11 6.94
N ASN A 142 1.34 21.79 7.47
CA ASN A 142 1.15 20.91 8.62
C ASN A 142 0.19 19.78 8.26
N ASN A 143 0.36 18.65 8.92
CA ASN A 143 -0.46 17.48 8.72
C ASN A 143 -1.30 17.17 9.96
N ASN A 144 -2.56 17.55 9.91
CA ASN A 144 -3.50 17.37 11.02
C ASN A 144 -4.28 16.04 10.94
N ASN A 145 -4.00 15.20 9.93
CA ASN A 145 -4.72 13.94 9.68
C ASN A 145 -4.17 12.76 10.50
N ILE A 146 -3.31 13.02 11.48
CA ILE A 146 -2.52 11.99 12.20
C ILE A 146 -2.94 11.79 13.67
N ALA A 147 -3.98 12.48 14.14
CA ALA A 147 -4.42 12.41 15.53
C ALA A 147 -4.84 10.98 15.88
N ASN A 148 -4.17 10.38 16.87
CA ASN A 148 -4.39 8.99 17.32
C ASN A 148 -4.32 7.95 16.19
N THR A 149 -3.61 8.26 15.11
CA THR A 149 -3.55 7.40 13.94
C THR A 149 -2.76 6.12 14.21
N LYS A 150 -3.31 4.98 13.79
CA LYS A 150 -2.70 3.67 13.98
C LYS A 150 -1.56 3.40 13.00
N ASP A 151 -0.66 2.50 13.38
CA ASP A 151 0.48 2.10 12.55
C ASP A 151 0.06 1.64 11.15
N GLY A 152 -1.03 0.88 11.02
CA GLY A 152 -1.55 0.43 9.72
C GLY A 152 -1.91 1.59 8.79
N THR A 153 -2.51 2.65 9.33
CA THR A 153 -2.85 3.86 8.57
C THR A 153 -1.60 4.63 8.13
N ILE A 154 -0.59 4.73 8.99
CA ILE A 154 0.69 5.39 8.69
C ILE A 154 1.44 4.61 7.61
N ALA A 155 1.55 3.29 7.77
CA ALA A 155 2.18 2.42 6.79
C ALA A 155 1.44 2.44 5.43
N GLY A 156 0.11 2.47 5.44
CA GLY A 156 -0.72 2.68 4.26
C GLY A 156 -0.46 4.02 3.57
N GLY A 157 -0.39 5.11 4.33
CA GLY A 157 -0.06 6.44 3.81
C GLY A 157 1.35 6.51 3.23
N ILE A 158 2.33 5.88 3.89
CA ILE A 158 3.71 5.78 3.38
C ILE A 158 3.72 5.02 2.06
N ALA A 159 3.09 3.84 2.01
CA ALA A 159 3.02 3.05 0.78
C ALA A 159 2.37 3.83 -0.37
N LEU A 160 1.25 4.52 -0.12
CA LEU A 160 0.57 5.33 -1.13
C LEU A 160 1.41 6.50 -1.62
N ARG A 161 2.01 7.28 -0.72
CA ARG A 161 2.88 8.41 -1.09
C ARG A 161 4.09 7.95 -1.91
N ALA A 162 4.62 6.77 -1.60
CA ALA A 162 5.74 6.17 -2.32
C ALA A 162 5.36 5.62 -3.71
N MET A 163 4.11 5.20 -3.91
CA MET A 163 3.60 4.71 -5.19
C MET A 163 3.02 5.83 -6.07
N ALA A 164 2.57 6.94 -5.48
CA ALA A 164 1.98 8.05 -6.22
C ALA A 164 2.98 8.69 -7.18
N LYS A 165 2.52 9.06 -8.37
CA LYS A 165 3.37 9.73 -9.36
C LYS A 165 3.89 11.03 -8.78
N ASN A 166 5.18 11.33 -8.87
CA ASN A 166 5.79 12.53 -8.28
C ASN A 166 5.74 12.61 -6.74
N GLY A 167 5.28 11.58 -6.04
CA GLY A 167 5.18 11.54 -4.59
C GLY A 167 6.54 11.62 -3.91
N LYS A 168 6.66 12.51 -2.92
CA LYS A 168 7.90 12.75 -2.16
C LYS A 168 7.62 12.92 -0.68
N PHE A 169 8.54 12.46 0.15
CA PHE A 169 8.56 12.72 1.60
C PHE A 169 9.38 13.96 1.92
N ALA A 170 9.02 14.66 2.99
CA ALA A 170 9.80 15.77 3.52
C ALA A 170 11.15 15.29 4.06
N ASN A 171 12.18 16.13 3.94
CA ASN A 171 13.51 15.88 4.48
C ASN A 171 13.77 16.77 5.72
N GLY A 172 14.80 16.41 6.48
CA GLY A 172 15.33 17.20 7.59
C GLY A 172 16.02 18.49 7.13
N SER A 173 16.42 19.33 8.09
CA SER A 173 17.03 20.63 7.83
C SER A 173 18.55 20.57 7.63
N SER A 174 19.16 21.64 7.08
CA SER A 174 20.61 21.85 7.07
C SER A 174 21.10 21.99 8.51
N GLY A 175 22.07 21.15 8.89
CA GLY A 175 22.52 20.98 10.28
C GLY A 175 21.68 19.99 11.09
N GLY A 176 20.53 19.55 10.55
CA GLY A 176 19.78 18.38 10.97
C GLY A 176 20.31 17.09 10.33
N ASN A 177 19.54 16.01 10.40
CA ASN A 177 19.98 14.71 9.92
C ASN A 177 19.28 14.40 8.60
N ASP A 178 20.06 14.02 7.60
CA ASP A 178 19.50 13.50 6.36
C ASP A 178 18.78 12.17 6.65
N VAL A 179 17.45 12.19 6.54
CA VAL A 179 16.61 11.02 6.79
C VAL A 179 16.34 10.21 5.51
N SER A 180 16.91 10.60 4.38
CA SER A 180 16.59 10.04 3.07
C SER A 180 16.75 8.52 3.03
N THR A 181 17.86 7.99 3.55
CA THR A 181 18.12 6.54 3.57
C THR A 181 17.09 5.78 4.41
N ALA A 182 16.75 6.30 5.60
CA ALA A 182 15.81 5.67 6.51
C ALA A 182 14.38 5.70 5.95
N VAL A 183 13.96 6.84 5.42
CA VAL A 183 12.64 7.03 4.81
C VAL A 183 12.50 6.19 3.54
N LYS A 184 13.52 6.16 2.67
CA LYS A 184 13.54 5.32 1.48
C LYS A 184 13.43 3.83 1.82
N GLY A 185 14.20 3.36 2.80
CA GLY A 185 14.12 1.96 3.26
C GLY A 185 12.75 1.61 3.84
N THR A 186 12.17 2.52 4.63
CA THR A 186 10.83 2.36 5.21
C THR A 186 9.74 2.32 4.14
N ALA A 187 9.79 3.24 3.18
CA ALA A 187 8.86 3.31 2.06
C ALA A 187 8.94 2.06 1.18
N LEU A 188 10.16 1.62 0.85
CA LEU A 188 10.38 0.38 0.12
C LEU A 188 9.79 -0.81 0.87
N SER A 189 10.02 -0.92 2.19
CA SER A 189 9.46 -2.00 3.00
C SER A 189 7.93 -2.01 2.99
N ALA A 190 7.29 -0.83 3.11
CA ALA A 190 5.83 -0.70 3.08
C ALA A 190 5.25 -1.14 1.72
N VAL A 191 5.85 -0.67 0.61
CA VAL A 191 5.43 -1.02 -0.75
C VAL A 191 5.65 -2.51 -1.01
N THR A 192 6.82 -3.06 -0.68
CA THR A 192 7.12 -4.48 -0.85
C THR A 192 6.15 -5.35 -0.06
N LYS A 193 5.90 -5.06 1.23
CA LYS A 193 4.93 -5.80 2.04
C LYS A 193 3.55 -5.83 1.40
N ALA A 194 3.06 -4.67 0.93
CA ALA A 194 1.76 -4.56 0.28
C ALA A 194 1.71 -5.36 -1.04
N LEU A 195 2.68 -5.16 -1.95
CA LEU A 195 2.68 -5.78 -3.27
C LEU A 195 2.93 -7.30 -3.21
N ASP A 196 3.79 -7.78 -2.32
CA ASP A 196 4.03 -9.22 -2.13
C ASP A 196 2.75 -9.90 -1.62
N THR A 197 2.09 -9.28 -0.64
CA THR A 197 0.82 -9.79 -0.10
C THR A 197 -0.27 -9.81 -1.18
N LEU A 198 -0.38 -8.74 -1.97
CA LEU A 198 -1.34 -8.64 -3.07
C LEU A 198 -1.07 -9.73 -4.12
N THR A 199 0.20 -9.94 -4.48
CA THR A 199 0.64 -10.97 -5.43
C THR A 199 0.28 -12.38 -4.96
N ILE A 200 0.58 -12.71 -3.70
CA ILE A 200 0.24 -14.00 -3.10
C ILE A 200 -1.28 -14.22 -3.05
N ALA A 201 -2.03 -13.17 -2.69
CA ALA A 201 -3.49 -13.23 -2.62
C ALA A 201 -4.12 -13.45 -4.01
N ILE A 202 -3.62 -12.78 -5.05
CA ILE A 202 -4.02 -12.99 -6.44
C ILE A 202 -3.76 -14.44 -6.85
N ARG A 203 -2.53 -14.96 -6.66
CA ARG A 203 -2.19 -16.35 -7.02
C ARG A 203 -3.09 -17.36 -6.31
N THR A 204 -3.27 -17.20 -5.00
CA THR A 204 -4.15 -18.07 -4.19
C THR A 204 -5.60 -18.05 -4.70
N THR A 205 -6.07 -16.88 -5.12
CA THR A 205 -7.43 -16.70 -5.67
C THR A 205 -7.58 -17.42 -7.01
N ILE A 206 -6.59 -17.31 -7.88
CA ILE A 206 -6.54 -17.98 -9.19
C ILE A 206 -6.46 -19.50 -9.01
N ASP A 207 -5.56 -19.98 -8.16
CA ASP A 207 -5.37 -21.40 -7.88
C ASP A 207 -6.66 -22.06 -7.35
N THR A 208 -7.36 -21.38 -6.46
CA THR A 208 -8.66 -21.84 -5.93
C THR A 208 -9.71 -21.92 -7.05
N GLY A 209 -9.71 -20.92 -7.94
CA GLY A 209 -10.53 -20.92 -9.14
C GLY A 209 -10.24 -22.11 -10.05
N LEU A 210 -8.97 -22.34 -10.36
CA LEU A 210 -8.54 -23.40 -11.27
C LEU A 210 -8.81 -24.80 -10.68
N LYS A 211 -8.65 -24.99 -9.37
CA LYS A 211 -9.10 -26.21 -8.66
C LYS A 211 -10.60 -26.48 -8.86
N THR A 212 -11.42 -25.43 -8.87
CA THR A 212 -12.86 -25.55 -9.12
C THR A 212 -13.15 -25.97 -10.56
N VAL A 213 -12.41 -25.42 -11.53
CA VAL A 213 -12.49 -25.84 -12.94
C VAL A 213 -12.10 -27.31 -13.08
N LYS A 214 -10.97 -27.73 -12.50
CA LYS A 214 -10.50 -29.13 -12.54
C LYS A 214 -11.56 -30.11 -12.03
N LYS A 215 -12.24 -29.77 -10.93
CA LYS A 215 -13.37 -30.56 -10.39
C LYS A 215 -14.54 -30.63 -11.38
N ALA A 216 -14.91 -29.51 -11.99
CA ALA A 216 -16.03 -29.45 -12.93
C ALA A 216 -15.79 -30.25 -14.23
N VAL A 217 -14.54 -30.28 -14.71
CA VAL A 217 -14.14 -31.05 -15.89
C VAL A 217 -14.05 -32.57 -15.59
N LYS A 218 -14.26 -32.98 -14.33
CA LYS A 218 -14.21 -34.39 -13.88
C LYS A 218 -12.92 -35.11 -14.28
N ILE A 219 -11.79 -34.41 -14.34
CA ILE A 219 -10.49 -35.06 -14.57
C ILE A 219 -10.11 -35.79 -13.29
N ASN A 220 -10.48 -37.07 -13.21
CA ASN A 220 -10.01 -37.99 -12.19
C ASN A 220 -8.61 -38.49 -12.63
N PRO A 221 -7.56 -38.38 -11.80
CA PRO A 221 -6.24 -38.91 -12.15
C PRO A 221 -6.23 -40.45 -12.36
N ASN A 222 -7.29 -41.15 -11.95
CA ASN A 222 -7.45 -42.58 -12.10
C ASN A 222 -8.44 -42.98 -13.23
N ASP A 223 -9.06 -42.02 -13.93
CA ASP A 223 -9.95 -42.35 -15.04
C ASP A 223 -9.13 -42.58 -16.32
N THR A 224 -9.40 -43.68 -17.02
CA THR A 224 -8.84 -43.92 -18.35
C THR A 224 -9.30 -42.81 -19.29
N LEU A 225 -8.37 -42.08 -19.90
CA LEU A 225 -8.67 -41.04 -20.87
C LEU A 225 -9.56 -41.61 -21.98
N LEU A 226 -10.76 -41.05 -22.16
CA LEU A 226 -11.63 -41.34 -23.30
C LEU A 226 -11.05 -40.66 -24.56
N THR A 227 -9.96 -41.20 -25.11
CA THR A 227 -9.56 -40.92 -26.49
C THR A 227 -10.55 -41.65 -27.40
N THR A 228 -11.62 -40.98 -27.81
CA THR A 228 -12.42 -41.43 -28.96
C THR A 228 -11.80 -40.88 -30.23
N GLU A 229 -10.74 -41.54 -30.72
CA GLU A 229 -10.49 -41.53 -32.15
C GLU A 229 -11.48 -42.52 -32.78
N ALA A 230 -12.60 -41.97 -33.27
CA ALA A 230 -13.45 -42.73 -34.17
C ALA A 230 -12.64 -43.03 -35.44
N LYS A 231 -12.10 -44.24 -35.53
CA LYS A 231 -11.72 -44.85 -36.80
C LYS A 231 -13.00 -45.00 -37.63
N ASN A 232 -13.31 -43.99 -38.43
CA ASN A 232 -14.23 -44.16 -39.54
C ASN A 232 -13.44 -44.80 -40.69
N GLN A 233 -13.76 -46.07 -40.91
CA GLN A 233 -13.54 -46.81 -42.15
C GLN A 233 -14.32 -46.17 -43.30
#